data_AF-A0A396HC45-F1
#
_entry.id   AF-A0A396HC45-F1
#
_cell.length_a   1.000
_cell.length_b   1.000
_cell.length_c   1.000
_cell.angle_alpha   90.00
_cell.angle_beta   90.00
_cell.angle_gamma   90.00
#
_symmetry.space_group_name_H-M   'P 1'
#
loop_
_entity.id
_entity.type
_entity.pdbx_description
1 polymer ?
#
loop_
_entity_poly.entity_id
_entity_poly.type
_entity_poly.pdbx_seq_one_letter_code
_entity_poly.pdbx_strand_id
1 'polypeptide(L)'
;MSNLLSSWLWLSRFRSSTSKYSFYRYRTLHNTHLKNSPTSSNLLNSHTTTKKNPCWSIPLFLALSAGSLCLQPHSHPSFSDSPLTHTDNDTDTDTRDVSLGGKGSTQYVVKGSQKEFPQELLEELKIICEDNVSLDYDERYIHGKPQNSFHKAVNIPDVIVYPRSEEEVSKIVKSCNNHKIPIVPYGGATSIEGHTLSPNGGVCIDMSSMKRVKALHVDDMDVVVDPGIGWMELNEYLEPYGLFFPLDPGPGASIGGMCATRCSGSLAVRYGTMRDNVISLKVVFANGDIVKTASRARKSAAGYDLTRLVIGSEGTLGVITEVTLRLQKIPQFSVDILTLLYSFLLLSVAILPPLFTLSRYHIGSLS
;
A
#
# COMPACT_ATOMS: atom_id res chain seq x y z
N MET A 1 12.69 31.51 48.21
CA MET A 1 14.16 31.65 48.23
C MET A 1 14.76 30.46 48.97
N SER A 2 15.24 29.47 48.22
CA SER A 2 16.32 28.52 48.55
C SER A 2 16.22 27.28 47.67
N ASN A 3 17.39 26.83 47.21
CA ASN A 3 17.75 25.49 46.73
C ASN A 3 17.48 25.16 45.24
N LEU A 4 18.57 25.26 44.48
CA LEU A 4 18.75 24.76 43.12
C LEU A 4 19.97 23.82 43.11
N LEU A 5 19.90 22.82 42.23
CA LEU A 5 20.96 21.88 41.78
C LEU A 5 20.98 20.50 42.46
N SER A 6 20.22 19.56 41.88
CA SER A 6 20.64 18.16 41.79
C SER A 6 20.74 17.74 40.31
N SER A 7 21.94 17.24 39.99
CA SER A 7 22.37 16.70 38.71
C SER A 7 21.64 15.40 38.37
N TRP A 8 21.21 15.24 37.12
CA TRP A 8 20.76 13.96 36.58
C TRP A 8 21.56 13.65 35.31
N LEU A 9 22.56 12.76 35.46
CA LEU A 9 23.27 12.11 34.37
C LEU A 9 22.38 11.03 33.76
N TRP A 10 22.13 11.11 32.45
CA TRP A 10 21.45 10.07 31.67
C TRP A 10 22.49 9.16 31.03
N LEU A 11 22.53 7.89 31.45
CA LEU A 11 23.28 6.82 30.81
C LEU A 11 22.41 6.18 29.73
N SER A 12 22.74 6.40 28.45
CA SER A 12 22.18 5.63 27.35
C SER A 12 22.79 4.23 27.33
N ARG A 13 21.94 3.21 27.47
CA ARG A 13 22.33 1.80 27.35
C ARG A 13 22.14 1.38 25.89
N PHE A 14 23.24 1.25 25.14
CA PHE A 14 23.21 0.54 23.86
C PHE A 14 23.04 -0.95 24.12
N ARG A 15 21.95 -1.53 23.62
CA ARG A 15 21.77 -2.98 23.59
C ARG A 15 21.88 -3.44 22.14
N SER A 16 23.03 -4.02 21.80
CA SER A 16 23.14 -4.84 20.59
C SER A 16 22.30 -6.10 20.82
N SER A 17 21.27 -6.29 20.00
CA SER A 17 20.49 -7.51 19.97
C SER A 17 20.64 -8.13 18.59
N THR A 18 21.54 -9.10 18.46
CA THR A 18 21.44 -10.10 17.40
C THR A 18 20.17 -10.90 17.63
N SER A 19 19.07 -10.49 16.99
CA SER A 19 17.86 -11.31 16.94
C SER A 19 18.09 -12.42 15.92
N LYS A 20 18.31 -13.65 16.40
CA LYS A 20 18.08 -14.84 15.59
C LYS A 20 16.57 -15.05 15.55
N TYR A 21 15.97 -14.93 14.38
CA TYR A 21 14.61 -15.39 14.15
C TYR A 21 14.52 -16.89 14.45
N SER A 22 13.74 -17.26 15.47
CA SER A 22 13.41 -18.65 15.77
C SER A 22 11.90 -18.81 15.67
N PHE A 23 11.44 -19.38 14.55
CA PHE A 23 10.08 -19.92 14.43
C PHE A 23 9.89 -21.05 15.45
N TYR A 24 8.80 -20.98 16.20
CA TYR A 24 8.34 -22.09 17.05
C TYR A 24 7.98 -23.29 16.17
N ARG A 25 8.85 -24.31 16.16
CA ARG A 25 8.50 -25.68 15.72
C ARG A 25 8.18 -26.52 16.96
N TYR A 26 6.95 -27.02 17.03
CA TYR A 26 6.63 -28.16 17.90
C TYR A 26 7.26 -29.42 17.31
N ARG A 27 8.28 -29.99 17.96
CA ARG A 27 8.58 -31.42 17.87
C ARG A 27 9.45 -31.91 19.03
N THR A 28 9.00 -33.00 19.61
CA THR A 28 9.45 -33.71 20.80
C THR A 28 10.78 -34.46 20.59
N LEU A 29 11.60 -34.50 21.66
CA LEU A 29 12.63 -35.51 22.03
C LEU A 29 13.83 -35.78 21.08
N HIS A 30 15.05 -35.41 21.48
CA HIS A 30 15.97 -36.27 22.26
C HIS A 30 17.29 -35.54 22.60
N ASN A 31 17.85 -35.95 23.73
CA ASN A 31 18.98 -35.38 24.47
C ASN A 31 20.35 -35.84 23.90
N THR A 32 21.41 -35.01 23.95
CA THR A 32 22.81 -35.37 24.32
C THR A 32 23.84 -34.23 24.09
N HIS A 33 24.25 -33.59 25.20
CA HIS A 33 25.62 -33.48 25.74
C HIS A 33 26.85 -32.95 24.94
N LEU A 34 27.61 -32.05 25.63
CA LEU A 34 29.08 -31.75 25.58
C LEU A 34 29.59 -30.77 24.49
N LYS A 35 30.63 -29.93 24.66
CA LYS A 35 31.37 -29.31 25.78
C LYS A 35 32.37 -28.29 25.16
N ASN A 36 32.70 -27.24 25.91
CA ASN A 36 34.02 -26.59 26.05
C ASN A 36 34.66 -25.72 24.93
N SER A 37 34.93 -24.47 25.34
CA SER A 37 36.03 -23.55 25.02
C SER A 37 37.41 -24.12 25.51
N PRO A 38 38.62 -23.47 25.43
CA PRO A 38 38.87 -22.03 25.30
C PRO A 38 40.17 -21.54 24.60
N THR A 39 40.27 -20.20 24.50
CA THR A 39 41.45 -19.29 24.63
C THR A 39 42.80 -19.59 23.95
N SER A 40 43.31 -18.58 23.25
CA SER A 40 44.68 -18.09 23.44
C SER A 40 44.87 -16.65 22.96
N SER A 41 45.42 -15.86 23.87
CA SER A 41 45.90 -14.48 23.82
C SER A 41 47.19 -14.31 23.01
N ASN A 42 47.45 -13.13 22.43
CA ASN A 42 48.48 -12.18 22.91
C ASN A 42 48.90 -11.09 21.90
N LEU A 43 49.35 -9.98 22.49
CA LEU A 43 50.33 -8.99 22.05
C LEU A 43 49.86 -7.64 21.45
N LEU A 44 49.71 -6.70 22.40
CA LEU A 44 50.28 -5.35 22.44
C LEU A 44 51.04 -4.86 21.20
N ASN A 45 50.69 -3.65 20.75
CA ASN A 45 51.72 -2.65 20.54
C ASN A 45 51.25 -1.26 21.02
N SER A 46 52.12 -0.64 21.81
CA SER A 46 51.93 0.64 22.48
C SER A 46 52.48 1.79 21.63
N HIS A 47 51.69 2.83 21.41
CA HIS A 47 52.22 4.17 21.20
C HIS A 47 51.43 5.16 22.07
N THR A 48 52.10 5.62 23.12
CA THR A 48 51.73 6.79 23.89
C THR A 48 52.23 8.03 23.15
N THR A 49 51.38 9.04 23.02
CA THR A 49 51.77 10.43 23.34
C THR A 49 50.55 11.36 23.34
N THR A 50 50.48 12.11 24.44
CA THR A 50 49.84 13.42 24.63
C THR A 50 48.31 13.51 24.73
N LYS A 51 47.88 13.63 26.00
CA LYS A 51 46.61 14.21 26.45
C LYS A 51 46.33 15.56 25.78
N LYS A 52 45.08 15.74 25.29
CA LYS A 52 44.28 16.98 25.40
C LYS A 52 42.85 16.68 24.90
N ASN A 53 41.88 16.79 25.78
CA ASN A 53 40.44 16.91 25.50
C ASN A 53 39.92 18.05 26.39
N PRO A 54 38.74 18.65 26.14
CA PRO A 54 38.05 18.90 24.87
C PRO A 54 37.49 20.34 24.80
N CYS A 55 37.05 20.83 23.63
CA CYS A 55 36.14 21.97 23.60
C CYS A 55 35.15 21.80 22.44
N TRP A 56 33.92 21.44 22.80
CA TRP A 56 32.74 21.56 21.96
C TRP A 56 32.40 23.04 21.78
N SER A 57 32.20 23.48 20.53
CA SER A 57 31.50 24.72 20.23
C SER A 57 30.40 24.41 19.22
N ILE A 58 29.19 24.19 19.74
CA ILE A 58 27.95 24.21 18.96
C ILE A 58 27.49 25.67 18.94
N PRO A 59 27.24 26.29 17.77
CA PRO A 59 26.68 27.63 17.75
C PRO A 59 25.20 27.57 18.15
N LEU A 60 24.86 28.25 19.24
CA LEU A 60 23.49 28.47 19.68
C LEU A 60 22.85 29.56 18.81
N PHE A 61 22.11 29.17 17.78
CA PHE A 61 21.29 30.10 17.00
C PHE A 61 19.97 30.35 17.74
N LEU A 62 19.84 31.53 18.36
CA LEU A 62 18.55 32.05 18.83
C LEU A 62 17.81 32.66 17.64
N ALA A 63 16.93 31.89 17.01
CA ALA A 63 15.98 32.41 16.03
C ALA A 63 14.74 32.97 16.77
N LEU A 64 14.68 34.28 16.94
CA LEU A 64 13.45 34.98 17.33
C LEU A 64 12.54 35.08 16.10
N SER A 65 11.63 34.11 15.94
CA SER A 65 10.55 34.21 14.97
C SER A 65 9.40 35.01 15.58
N ALA A 66 9.31 36.29 15.22
CA ALA A 66 8.11 37.09 15.43
C ALA A 66 7.00 36.58 14.49
N GLY A 67 6.08 35.78 15.02
CA GLY A 67 4.85 35.42 14.31
C GLY A 67 3.89 36.61 14.28
N SER A 68 3.85 37.33 13.16
CA SER A 68 2.75 38.25 12.88
C SER A 68 1.56 37.44 12.34
N LEU A 69 0.49 37.33 13.14
CA LEU A 69 -0.80 36.87 12.63
C LEU A 69 -1.39 38.00 11.76
N CYS A 70 -1.23 37.89 10.45
CA CYS A 70 -2.00 38.68 9.50
C CYS A 70 -3.20 37.83 9.05
N LEU A 71 -4.34 38.02 9.71
CA LEU A 71 -5.64 37.57 9.20
C LEU A 71 -6.07 38.55 8.11
N GLN A 72 -5.77 38.24 6.85
CA GLN A 72 -6.46 38.88 5.73
C GLN A 72 -7.60 37.96 5.25
N PRO A 73 -8.86 38.42 5.29
CA PRO A 73 -9.94 37.71 4.64
C PRO A 73 -9.81 37.93 3.12
N HIS A 74 -9.46 36.89 2.38
CA HIS A 74 -9.60 36.91 0.92
C HIS A 74 -11.03 36.52 0.56
N SER A 75 -11.79 37.50 0.07
CA SER A 75 -13.15 37.36 -0.44
C SER A 75 -13.13 37.09 -1.96
N HIS A 76 -12.52 35.99 -2.39
CA HIS A 76 -12.70 35.48 -3.75
C HIS A 76 -12.80 33.95 -3.74
N PRO A 77 -13.87 33.37 -4.33
CA PRO A 77 -14.07 31.93 -4.34
C PRO A 77 -13.00 31.21 -5.17
N SER A 78 -12.58 30.06 -4.66
CA SER A 78 -11.65 29.14 -5.31
C SER A 78 -12.30 28.50 -6.53
N PHE A 79 -11.52 28.26 -7.58
CA PHE A 79 -11.91 27.56 -8.83
C PHE A 79 -12.44 26.12 -8.64
N SER A 80 -12.59 25.65 -7.40
CA SER A 80 -13.16 24.36 -7.02
C SER A 80 -14.64 24.45 -6.61
N ASP A 81 -15.26 25.62 -6.63
CA ASP A 81 -16.70 25.74 -6.41
C ASP A 81 -17.44 25.30 -7.69
N SER A 82 -18.10 24.15 -7.62
CA SER A 82 -19.00 23.65 -8.65
C SER A 82 -20.20 24.60 -8.84
N PRO A 83 -20.60 24.96 -10.07
CA PRO A 83 -21.71 25.89 -10.28
C PRO A 83 -23.02 25.25 -9.81
N LEU A 84 -23.73 25.92 -8.90
CA LEU A 84 -25.12 25.61 -8.61
C LEU A 84 -25.93 25.89 -9.89
N THR A 85 -26.41 24.83 -10.53
CA THR A 85 -27.39 24.93 -11.62
C THR A 85 -28.70 25.46 -11.06
N HIS A 86 -28.95 26.76 -11.24
CA HIS A 86 -30.30 27.30 -11.26
C HIS A 86 -30.95 26.91 -12.60
N THR A 87 -31.88 25.97 -12.55
CA THR A 87 -32.93 25.87 -13.58
C THR A 87 -34.25 26.15 -12.89
N ASP A 88 -34.79 27.33 -13.19
CA ASP A 88 -36.15 27.68 -12.85
C ASP A 88 -37.10 26.75 -13.62
N ASN A 89 -37.95 26.02 -12.89
CA ASN A 89 -39.37 25.78 -13.21
C ASN A 89 -40.02 24.85 -12.15
N ASP A 90 -41.10 25.38 -11.59
CA ASP A 90 -42.06 24.88 -10.61
C ASP A 90 -42.38 23.37 -10.57
N THR A 91 -42.36 22.75 -9.38
CA THR A 91 -43.56 22.37 -8.58
C THR A 91 -43.19 21.41 -7.43
N ASP A 92 -43.58 21.80 -6.20
CA ASP A 92 -43.82 21.02 -4.97
C ASP A 92 -43.07 19.69 -4.71
N THR A 93 -42.13 19.70 -3.76
CA THR A 93 -42.25 19.09 -2.41
C THR A 93 -40.89 19.09 -1.67
N ASP A 94 -40.92 19.53 -0.41
CA ASP A 94 -39.90 19.47 0.64
C ASP A 94 -38.49 18.93 0.31
N THR A 95 -37.58 19.82 -0.07
CA THR A 95 -36.13 19.61 0.06
C THR A 95 -35.45 20.90 0.54
N ARG A 96 -35.61 21.25 1.80
CA ARG A 96 -34.81 22.29 2.47
C ARG A 96 -34.29 21.77 3.79
N ASP A 97 -33.16 21.05 3.72
CA ASP A 97 -32.05 21.08 4.68
C ASP A 97 -31.13 19.89 4.42
N VAL A 98 -30.17 20.06 3.52
CA VAL A 98 -28.98 19.19 3.52
C VAL A 98 -27.77 20.08 3.77
N SER A 99 -27.47 20.28 5.05
CA SER A 99 -26.19 20.83 5.48
C SER A 99 -25.08 19.86 5.06
N LEU A 100 -24.31 20.24 4.05
CA LEU A 100 -23.11 19.53 3.63
C LEU A 100 -22.04 19.66 4.74
N GLY A 101 -21.74 18.54 5.42
CA GLY A 101 -20.58 18.44 6.32
C GLY A 101 -20.86 18.48 7.83
N GLY A 102 -22.10 18.27 8.29
CA GLY A 102 -22.42 18.12 9.72
C GLY A 102 -22.30 16.67 10.21
N LYS A 103 -22.09 16.46 11.53
CA LYS A 103 -22.10 15.13 12.20
C LYS A 103 -23.40 14.32 11.97
N GLY A 104 -24.46 14.92 11.44
CA GLY A 104 -25.71 14.27 11.04
C GLY A 104 -25.81 13.90 9.54
N SER A 105 -24.84 14.26 8.70
CA SER A 105 -24.89 14.01 7.23
C SER A 105 -24.24 12.69 6.80
N THR A 106 -24.02 11.76 7.73
CA THR A 106 -23.37 10.45 7.45
C THR A 106 -24.26 9.48 6.67
N GLN A 107 -25.47 9.89 6.29
CA GLN A 107 -26.37 9.12 5.43
C GLN A 107 -26.06 9.33 3.94
N TYR A 108 -24.79 9.31 3.54
CA TYR A 108 -24.48 8.93 2.16
C TYR A 108 -24.59 7.42 2.07
N VAL A 109 -25.83 6.93 2.09
CA VAL A 109 -26.12 5.54 1.75
C VAL A 109 -25.79 5.41 0.28
N VAL A 110 -24.80 4.58 -0.06
CA VAL A 110 -24.54 4.19 -1.45
C VAL A 110 -25.84 3.63 -1.99
N LYS A 111 -26.56 4.39 -2.83
CA LYS A 111 -27.83 3.93 -3.39
C LYS A 111 -27.51 2.86 -4.41
N GLY A 112 -27.95 1.64 -4.15
CA GLY A 112 -27.79 0.51 -5.04
C GLY A 112 -29.03 0.30 -5.91
N SER A 113 -28.84 -0.13 -7.14
CA SER A 113 -29.92 -0.58 -8.03
C SER A 113 -29.58 -1.98 -8.55
N GLN A 114 -30.42 -2.97 -8.26
CA GLN A 114 -30.21 -4.32 -8.79
C GLN A 114 -31.07 -4.51 -10.04
N LYS A 115 -30.41 -4.85 -11.14
CA LYS A 115 -31.09 -5.32 -12.36
C LYS A 115 -31.10 -6.85 -12.36
N GLU A 116 -32.04 -7.44 -13.08
CA GLU A 116 -32.03 -8.88 -13.30
C GLU A 116 -30.76 -9.30 -14.05
N PHE A 117 -30.09 -10.33 -13.54
CA PHE A 117 -28.84 -10.81 -14.13
C PHE A 117 -29.14 -11.65 -15.39
N PRO A 118 -28.59 -11.30 -16.57
CA PRO A 118 -28.89 -12.03 -17.81
C PRO A 118 -28.41 -13.48 -17.74
N GLN A 119 -29.30 -14.44 -18.05
CA GLN A 119 -28.94 -15.88 -18.10
C GLN A 119 -27.92 -16.18 -19.20
N GLU A 120 -28.01 -15.49 -20.34
CA GLU A 120 -27.04 -15.61 -21.44
C GLU A 120 -25.62 -15.25 -20.98
N LEU A 121 -25.47 -14.15 -20.23
CA LEU A 121 -24.19 -13.79 -19.62
C LEU A 121 -23.68 -14.86 -18.66
N LEU A 122 -24.56 -15.46 -17.84
CA LEU A 122 -24.15 -16.53 -16.93
C LEU A 122 -23.62 -17.75 -17.68
N GLU A 123 -24.25 -18.13 -18.78
CA GLU A 123 -23.79 -19.22 -19.65
C GLU A 123 -22.45 -18.89 -20.30
N GLU A 124 -22.27 -17.66 -20.82
CA GLU A 124 -20.98 -17.20 -21.35
C GLU A 124 -19.86 -17.26 -20.29
N LEU A 125 -20.12 -16.81 -19.06
CA LEU A 125 -19.15 -16.84 -17.98
C LEU A 125 -18.77 -18.28 -17.58
N LYS A 126 -19.73 -19.21 -17.57
CA LYS A 126 -19.46 -20.64 -17.35
C LYS A 126 -18.64 -21.25 -18.48
N ILE A 127 -18.82 -20.81 -19.73
CA ILE A 127 -17.99 -21.26 -20.85
C ILE A 127 -16.55 -20.72 -20.72
N ILE A 128 -16.39 -19.47 -20.29
CA ILE A 128 -15.07 -18.84 -20.17
C ILE A 128 -14.27 -19.39 -18.99
N CYS A 129 -14.90 -19.52 -17.82
CA CYS A 129 -14.23 -19.87 -16.57
C CYS A 129 -14.40 -21.34 -16.17
N GLU A 130 -15.18 -22.11 -16.93
CA GLU A 130 -15.53 -23.51 -16.62
C GLU A 130 -16.13 -23.62 -15.20
N ASP A 131 -15.52 -24.42 -14.34
CA ASP A 131 -15.94 -24.64 -12.96
C ASP A 131 -15.57 -23.48 -12.01
N ASN A 132 -14.84 -22.46 -12.49
CA ASN A 132 -14.37 -21.33 -11.67
C ASN A 132 -15.39 -20.18 -11.59
N VAL A 133 -16.67 -20.53 -11.41
CA VAL A 133 -17.79 -19.60 -11.28
C VAL A 133 -18.59 -19.96 -10.04
N SER A 134 -18.81 -18.99 -9.15
CA SER A 134 -19.59 -19.19 -7.93
C SER A 134 -20.86 -18.36 -7.93
N LEU A 135 -21.96 -19.04 -7.59
CA LEU A 135 -23.28 -18.47 -7.33
C LEU A 135 -23.68 -18.64 -5.86
N ASP A 136 -22.79 -19.20 -5.04
CA ASP A 136 -23.04 -19.43 -3.63
C ASP A 136 -23.31 -18.11 -2.91
N TYR A 137 -24.36 -18.10 -2.08
CA TYR A 137 -24.80 -16.87 -1.42
C TYR A 137 -23.77 -16.37 -0.41
N ASP A 138 -23.16 -17.27 0.36
CA ASP A 138 -22.22 -16.89 1.42
C ASP A 138 -20.92 -16.35 0.83
N GLU A 139 -20.41 -16.99 -0.24
CA GLU A 139 -19.27 -16.48 -0.99
C GLU A 139 -19.56 -15.10 -1.58
N ARG A 140 -20.68 -14.94 -2.28
CA ARG A 140 -21.10 -13.64 -2.84
C ARG A 140 -21.26 -12.58 -1.75
N TYR A 141 -21.82 -12.94 -0.61
CA TYR A 141 -21.97 -12.04 0.52
C TYR A 141 -20.62 -11.57 1.06
N ILE A 142 -19.65 -12.48 1.19
CA ILE A 142 -18.28 -12.13 1.61
C ILE A 142 -17.60 -11.23 0.57
N HIS A 143 -17.76 -11.49 -0.72
CA HIS A 143 -17.15 -10.68 -1.77
C HIS A 143 -17.81 -9.31 -1.97
N GLY A 144 -19.09 -9.16 -1.62
CA GLY A 144 -19.82 -7.88 -1.70
C GLY A 144 -19.80 -7.04 -0.43
N LYS A 145 -19.52 -7.65 0.73
CA LYS A 145 -19.41 -6.94 2.00
C LYS A 145 -17.97 -6.50 2.21
N PRO A 146 -17.69 -5.24 2.57
CA PRO A 146 -16.33 -4.85 2.92
C PRO A 146 -16.01 -5.29 4.36
N GLN A 147 -14.92 -6.03 4.53
CA GLN A 147 -14.54 -6.65 5.81
C GLN A 147 -13.93 -5.64 6.79
N ASN A 148 -13.23 -4.63 6.25
CA ASN A 148 -12.47 -3.66 7.03
C ASN A 148 -13.02 -2.23 6.89
N SER A 149 -14.26 -2.07 6.46
CA SER A 149 -14.87 -0.76 6.21
C SER A 149 -16.18 -0.57 6.98
N PHE A 150 -16.49 0.69 7.30
CA PHE A 150 -17.77 1.06 7.92
C PHE A 150 -18.91 1.19 6.90
N HIS A 151 -18.61 1.09 5.60
CA HIS A 151 -19.64 1.13 4.58
C HIS A 151 -20.58 -0.08 4.68
N LYS A 152 -21.88 0.18 4.56
CA LYS A 152 -22.89 -0.87 4.56
C LYS A 152 -23.02 -1.44 3.15
N ALA A 153 -22.96 -2.77 3.02
CA ALA A 153 -23.31 -3.45 1.79
C ALA A 153 -24.79 -3.22 1.50
N VAL A 154 -25.08 -2.64 0.33
CA VAL A 154 -26.46 -2.42 -0.13
C VAL A 154 -26.93 -3.59 -0.98
N ASN A 155 -26.03 -4.12 -1.82
CA ASN A 155 -26.22 -5.30 -2.64
C ASN A 155 -24.94 -6.16 -2.57
N ILE A 156 -25.05 -7.39 -3.07
CA ILE A 156 -23.92 -8.32 -3.24
C ILE A 156 -23.75 -8.61 -4.74
N PRO A 157 -22.56 -9.02 -5.21
CA PRO A 157 -22.38 -9.51 -6.57
C PRO A 157 -23.43 -10.55 -6.94
N ASP A 158 -23.85 -10.59 -8.21
CA ASP A 158 -24.74 -11.62 -8.72
C ASP A 158 -23.98 -12.92 -8.97
N VAL A 159 -22.71 -12.81 -9.37
CA VAL A 159 -21.81 -13.94 -9.65
C VAL A 159 -20.36 -13.56 -9.32
N ILE A 160 -19.57 -14.54 -8.89
CA ILE A 160 -18.12 -14.43 -8.74
C ILE A 160 -17.45 -15.30 -9.79
N VAL A 161 -16.40 -14.79 -10.41
CA VAL A 161 -15.57 -15.53 -11.36
C VAL A 161 -14.10 -15.51 -10.92
N TYR A 162 -13.41 -16.64 -11.07
CA TYR A 162 -12.01 -16.80 -10.69
C TYR A 162 -11.14 -17.09 -11.92
N PRO A 163 -10.80 -16.07 -12.73
CA PRO A 163 -9.99 -16.26 -13.93
C PRO A 163 -8.58 -16.77 -13.60
N ARG A 164 -7.99 -17.51 -14.54
CA ARG A 164 -6.64 -18.09 -14.45
C ARG A 164 -5.66 -17.49 -15.46
N SER A 165 -6.15 -16.68 -16.39
CA SER A 165 -5.37 -16.10 -17.49
C SER A 165 -5.83 -14.69 -17.85
N GLU A 166 -4.97 -13.91 -18.50
CA GLU A 166 -5.31 -12.55 -18.96
C GLU A 166 -6.34 -12.59 -20.10
N GLU A 167 -6.36 -13.68 -20.87
CA GLU A 167 -7.32 -13.94 -21.93
C GLU A 167 -8.73 -14.21 -21.39
N GLU A 168 -8.86 -14.95 -20.28
CA GLU A 168 -10.15 -15.13 -19.60
C GLU A 168 -10.69 -13.81 -19.09
N VAL A 169 -9.85 -12.98 -18.43
CA VAL A 169 -10.24 -11.64 -17.97
C VAL A 169 -10.72 -10.78 -19.13
N SER A 170 -10.01 -10.77 -20.26
CA SER A 170 -10.41 -10.07 -21.48
C SER A 170 -11.81 -10.49 -21.96
N LYS A 171 -12.07 -11.80 -22.04
CA LYS A 171 -13.37 -12.35 -22.46
C LYS A 171 -14.49 -11.99 -21.47
N ILE A 172 -14.25 -12.10 -20.17
CA ILE A 172 -15.20 -11.72 -19.11
C ILE A 172 -15.58 -10.25 -19.26
N VAL A 173 -14.59 -9.36 -19.33
CA VAL A 173 -14.82 -7.90 -19.42
C VAL A 173 -15.60 -7.56 -20.69
N LYS A 174 -15.26 -8.19 -21.82
CA LYS A 174 -15.97 -7.98 -23.09
C LYS A 174 -17.43 -8.45 -23.03
N SER A 175 -17.67 -9.63 -22.45
CA SER A 175 -19.01 -10.19 -22.25
C SER A 175 -19.87 -9.30 -21.33
N CYS A 176 -19.32 -8.84 -20.20
CA CYS A 176 -20.00 -7.88 -19.31
C CYS A 176 -20.30 -6.55 -20.01
N ASN A 177 -19.39 -6.03 -20.83
CA ASN A 177 -19.60 -4.80 -21.58
C ASN A 177 -20.70 -4.93 -22.66
N ASN A 178 -20.81 -6.08 -23.32
CA ASN A 178 -21.90 -6.35 -24.27
C ASN A 178 -23.27 -6.31 -23.58
N HIS A 179 -23.37 -6.90 -22.38
CA HIS A 179 -24.59 -6.97 -21.59
C HIS A 179 -24.83 -5.74 -20.68
N LYS A 180 -23.91 -4.78 -20.65
CA LYS A 180 -23.95 -3.59 -19.79
C LYS A 180 -24.07 -3.93 -18.29
N ILE A 181 -23.38 -4.99 -17.88
CA ILE A 181 -23.29 -5.43 -16.49
C ILE A 181 -22.02 -4.88 -15.83
N PRO A 182 -22.12 -4.28 -14.63
CA PRO A 182 -20.97 -3.74 -13.92
C PRO A 182 -20.03 -4.86 -13.45
N ILE A 183 -18.74 -4.52 -13.35
CA ILE A 183 -17.69 -5.40 -12.86
C ILE A 183 -17.00 -4.79 -11.65
N VAL A 184 -16.60 -5.63 -10.70
CA VAL A 184 -15.79 -5.25 -9.54
C VAL A 184 -14.57 -6.17 -9.47
N PRO A 185 -13.37 -5.68 -9.76
CA PRO A 185 -12.14 -6.45 -9.54
C PRO A 185 -11.91 -6.69 -8.05
N TYR A 186 -11.52 -7.91 -7.71
CA TYR A 186 -11.35 -8.37 -6.34
C TYR A 186 -9.98 -9.06 -6.17
N GLY A 187 -9.45 -8.97 -4.95
CA GLY A 187 -8.15 -9.55 -4.61
C GLY A 187 -8.10 -9.83 -3.11
N GLY A 188 -7.14 -9.24 -2.40
CA GLY A 188 -6.97 -9.49 -0.96
C GLY A 188 -8.10 -9.03 -0.02
N ALA A 189 -9.13 -8.33 -0.53
CA ALA A 189 -10.27 -7.83 0.25
C ALA A 189 -9.93 -6.91 1.45
N THR A 190 -8.71 -6.37 1.53
CA THR A 190 -8.26 -5.59 2.67
C THR A 190 -8.64 -4.10 2.60
N SER A 191 -9.52 -3.69 1.69
CA SER A 191 -9.91 -2.29 1.53
C SER A 191 -10.69 -1.76 2.74
N ILE A 192 -10.40 -0.51 3.10
CA ILE A 192 -11.12 0.24 4.14
C ILE A 192 -12.07 1.30 3.55
N GLU A 193 -12.03 1.50 2.23
CA GLU A 193 -12.74 2.56 1.50
C GLU A 193 -13.98 2.04 0.76
N GLY A 194 -14.23 0.73 0.79
CA GLY A 194 -15.44 0.13 0.22
C GLY A 194 -15.31 -0.30 -1.25
N HIS A 195 -14.08 -0.48 -1.77
CA HIS A 195 -13.83 -0.88 -3.16
C HIS A 195 -14.48 -2.21 -3.57
N THR A 196 -14.76 -3.10 -2.61
CA THR A 196 -15.39 -4.42 -2.87
C THR A 196 -16.92 -4.35 -2.91
N LEU A 197 -17.51 -3.19 -2.62
CA LEU A 197 -18.96 -3.04 -2.67
C LEU A 197 -19.47 -3.22 -4.10
N SER A 198 -20.58 -3.94 -4.22
CA SER A 198 -21.28 -4.14 -5.48
C SER A 198 -22.66 -3.48 -5.42
N PRO A 199 -22.75 -2.13 -5.37
CA PRO A 199 -24.03 -1.45 -5.17
C PRO A 199 -25.03 -1.74 -6.29
N ASN A 200 -24.56 -2.09 -7.48
CA ASN A 200 -25.42 -2.44 -8.61
C ASN A 200 -25.43 -3.94 -8.95
N GLY A 201 -25.01 -4.80 -8.01
CA GLY A 201 -24.76 -6.21 -8.29
C GLY A 201 -23.64 -6.38 -9.31
N GLY A 202 -23.82 -7.29 -10.26
CA GLY A 202 -22.89 -7.55 -11.36
C GLY A 202 -21.89 -8.66 -11.07
N VAL A 203 -20.75 -8.59 -11.76
CA VAL A 203 -19.72 -9.63 -11.74
C VAL A 203 -18.55 -9.21 -10.85
N CYS A 204 -18.28 -9.99 -9.81
CA CYS A 204 -17.04 -9.88 -9.05
C CYS A 204 -15.96 -10.72 -9.73
N ILE A 205 -14.84 -10.10 -10.12
CA ILE A 205 -13.72 -10.78 -10.77
C ILE A 205 -12.63 -10.99 -9.71
N ASP A 206 -12.59 -12.17 -9.09
CA ASP A 206 -11.58 -12.47 -8.09
C ASP A 206 -10.28 -12.98 -8.72
N MET A 207 -9.23 -12.17 -8.56
CA MET A 207 -7.91 -12.43 -9.08
C MET A 207 -7.11 -13.44 -8.24
N SER A 208 -7.68 -13.98 -7.15
CA SER A 208 -7.02 -14.90 -6.20
C SER A 208 -6.50 -16.21 -6.82
N SER A 209 -6.97 -16.60 -8.01
CA SER A 209 -6.45 -17.74 -8.77
C SER A 209 -5.23 -17.41 -9.64
N MET A 210 -4.98 -16.13 -9.94
CA MET A 210 -3.79 -15.67 -10.66
C MET A 210 -2.69 -15.30 -9.66
N LYS A 211 -1.85 -16.28 -9.28
CA LYS A 211 -0.81 -16.13 -8.23
C LYS A 211 0.62 -16.48 -8.65
N ARG A 212 0.89 -16.66 -9.95
CA ARG A 212 2.20 -17.13 -10.40
C ARG A 212 3.23 -16.00 -10.41
N VAL A 213 4.46 -16.35 -10.05
CA VAL A 213 5.64 -15.56 -10.47
C VAL A 213 5.97 -15.97 -11.90
N LYS A 214 5.71 -15.07 -12.86
CA LYS A 214 5.91 -15.34 -14.29
C LYS A 214 7.39 -15.30 -14.68
N ALA A 215 8.16 -14.38 -14.09
CA ALA A 215 9.60 -14.26 -14.32
C ALA A 215 10.29 -13.55 -13.16
N LEU A 216 11.50 -13.98 -12.80
CA LEU A 216 12.38 -13.31 -11.84
C LEU A 216 13.71 -12.97 -12.53
N HIS A 217 14.10 -11.70 -12.48
CA HIS A 217 15.35 -11.21 -13.05
C HIS A 217 16.25 -10.73 -11.91
N VAL A 218 17.08 -11.63 -11.38
CA VAL A 218 17.93 -11.35 -10.21
C VAL A 218 18.92 -10.22 -10.49
N ASP A 219 19.57 -10.24 -11.66
CA ASP A 219 20.58 -9.25 -12.04
C ASP A 219 19.98 -7.85 -12.28
N ASP A 220 18.77 -7.80 -12.85
CA ASP A 220 18.03 -6.55 -13.09
C ASP A 220 17.26 -6.06 -11.86
N MET A 221 17.16 -6.90 -10.82
CA MET A 221 16.38 -6.68 -9.60
C MET A 221 14.92 -6.33 -9.89
N ASP A 222 14.26 -7.13 -10.73
CA ASP A 222 12.83 -7.01 -11.01
C ASP A 222 12.14 -8.38 -11.13
N VAL A 223 10.81 -8.38 -10.96
CA VAL A 223 9.97 -9.57 -11.03
C VAL A 223 8.68 -9.27 -11.78
N VAL A 224 8.21 -10.24 -12.57
CA VAL A 224 6.90 -10.21 -13.24
C VAL A 224 5.99 -11.20 -12.55
N VAL A 225 4.84 -10.74 -12.06
CA VAL A 225 3.90 -11.54 -11.28
C VAL A 225 2.46 -11.38 -11.75
N ASP A 226 1.66 -12.39 -11.48
CA ASP A 226 0.21 -12.30 -11.51
C ASP A 226 -0.31 -11.38 -10.36
N PRO A 227 -1.46 -10.71 -10.53
CA PRO A 227 -1.97 -9.71 -9.59
C PRO A 227 -2.48 -10.27 -8.26
N GLY A 228 -2.91 -11.53 -8.22
CA GLY A 228 -3.50 -12.15 -7.03
C GLY A 228 -2.47 -12.60 -5.99
N ILE A 229 -1.18 -12.61 -6.32
CA ILE A 229 -0.13 -13.01 -5.38
C ILE A 229 -0.09 -12.05 -4.17
N GLY A 230 0.05 -12.60 -2.97
CA GLY A 230 0.22 -11.80 -1.76
C GLY A 230 1.62 -11.20 -1.68
N TRP A 231 1.77 -10.02 -1.11
CA TRP A 231 3.11 -9.41 -0.96
C TRP A 231 4.04 -10.22 -0.03
N MET A 232 3.47 -10.88 0.99
CA MET A 232 4.22 -11.77 1.90
C MET A 232 4.67 -13.05 1.17
N GLU A 233 3.75 -13.67 0.43
CA GLU A 233 4.02 -14.85 -0.42
C GLU A 233 5.12 -14.55 -1.46
N LEU A 234 5.08 -13.37 -2.08
CA LEU A 234 6.13 -12.91 -2.97
C LEU A 234 7.47 -12.76 -2.25
N ASN A 235 7.49 -12.19 -1.04
CA ASN A 235 8.74 -12.04 -0.28
C ASN A 235 9.32 -13.39 0.20
N GLU A 236 8.48 -14.35 0.57
CA GLU A 236 8.91 -15.73 0.85
C GLU A 236 9.56 -16.38 -0.38
N TYR A 237 9.00 -16.17 -1.57
CA TYR A 237 9.58 -16.65 -2.82
C TYR A 237 10.94 -15.99 -3.14
N LEU A 238 11.11 -14.70 -2.82
CA LEU A 238 12.31 -13.92 -3.15
C LEU A 238 13.47 -14.11 -2.15
N GLU A 239 13.18 -14.54 -0.92
CA GLU A 239 14.16 -14.68 0.16
C GLU A 239 15.41 -15.49 -0.23
N PRO A 240 15.31 -16.67 -0.90
CA PRO A 240 16.47 -17.46 -1.29
C PRO A 240 17.43 -16.74 -2.26
N TYR A 241 16.94 -15.72 -2.97
CA TYR A 241 17.72 -14.93 -3.92
C TYR A 241 18.35 -13.69 -3.28
N GLY A 242 18.16 -13.47 -1.97
CA GLY A 242 18.65 -12.29 -1.27
C GLY A 242 17.92 -11.00 -1.69
N LEU A 243 16.73 -11.13 -2.28
CA LEU A 243 15.91 -10.03 -2.76
C LEU A 243 14.60 -9.96 -1.96
N PHE A 244 13.97 -8.79 -1.95
CA PHE A 244 12.63 -8.60 -1.41
C PHE A 244 11.91 -7.45 -2.12
N PHE A 245 10.58 -7.50 -2.10
CA PHE A 245 9.69 -6.40 -2.47
C PHE A 245 9.43 -5.53 -1.21
N PRO A 246 9.75 -4.23 -1.25
CA PRO A 246 9.94 -3.43 -0.04
C PRO A 246 8.67 -2.84 0.57
N LEU A 247 7.50 -3.02 -0.03
CA LEU A 247 6.26 -2.51 0.52
C LEU A 247 5.66 -3.49 1.52
N ASP A 248 5.22 -2.95 2.65
CA ASP A 248 4.75 -3.68 3.82
C ASP A 248 3.37 -3.19 4.32
N PRO A 249 2.30 -3.28 3.51
CA PRO A 249 0.96 -3.00 4.02
C PRO A 249 0.50 -4.05 5.04
N GLY A 250 -0.70 -3.86 5.59
CA GLY A 250 -1.35 -4.87 6.41
C GLY A 250 -1.38 -6.26 5.73
N PRO A 251 -1.34 -7.35 6.51
CA PRO A 251 -1.42 -8.72 5.99
C PRO A 251 -2.65 -8.94 5.10
N GLY A 252 -2.52 -9.80 4.09
CA GLY A 252 -3.62 -10.19 3.20
C GLY A 252 -3.72 -9.38 1.90
N ALA A 253 -2.96 -8.29 1.74
CA ALA A 253 -2.98 -7.51 0.51
C ALA A 253 -2.33 -8.25 -0.68
N SER A 254 -3.05 -8.31 -1.80
CA SER A 254 -2.57 -8.80 -3.10
C SER A 254 -1.85 -7.69 -3.89
N ILE A 255 -0.85 -8.02 -4.70
CA ILE A 255 -0.08 -7.06 -5.51
C ILE A 255 -0.97 -6.23 -6.44
N GLY A 256 -1.99 -6.81 -7.07
CA GLY A 256 -2.94 -6.10 -7.94
C GLY A 256 -3.73 -5.05 -7.16
N GLY A 257 -4.27 -5.42 -6.00
CA GLY A 257 -4.93 -4.49 -5.09
C GLY A 257 -4.01 -3.35 -4.61
N MET A 258 -2.74 -3.66 -4.33
CA MET A 258 -1.74 -2.63 -3.97
C MET A 258 -1.50 -1.63 -5.10
N CYS A 259 -1.48 -2.09 -6.36
CA CYS A 259 -1.40 -1.21 -7.54
C CYS A 259 -2.66 -0.35 -7.67
N ALA A 260 -3.84 -0.97 -7.56
CA ALA A 260 -5.12 -0.29 -7.72
C ALA A 260 -5.33 0.83 -6.70
N THR A 261 -4.88 0.67 -5.45
CA THR A 261 -5.06 1.66 -4.37
C THR A 261 -3.86 2.56 -4.12
N ARG A 262 -2.81 2.48 -4.96
CA ARG A 262 -1.54 3.22 -4.76
C ARG A 262 -1.00 3.05 -3.32
N CYS A 263 -0.87 1.80 -2.92
CA CYS A 263 -0.48 1.42 -1.56
C CYS A 263 0.85 2.06 -1.09
N SER A 264 0.92 2.35 0.22
CA SER A 264 2.13 2.76 0.94
C SER A 264 2.26 2.00 2.26
N GLY A 265 3.49 1.71 2.67
CA GLY A 265 3.80 1.06 3.95
C GLY A 265 4.79 1.89 4.79
N SER A 266 5.23 1.32 5.92
CA SER A 266 6.16 1.99 6.84
C SER A 266 7.51 2.29 6.19
N LEU A 267 7.91 1.43 5.23
CA LEU A 267 9.16 1.53 4.51
C LEU A 267 9.12 2.50 3.32
N ALA A 268 7.97 3.14 3.05
CA ALA A 268 7.80 4.06 1.92
C ALA A 268 8.72 5.29 1.97
N VAL A 269 9.17 5.70 3.16
CA VAL A 269 10.14 6.80 3.32
C VAL A 269 11.47 6.47 2.63
N ARG A 270 11.88 5.19 2.64
CA ARG A 270 13.14 4.73 2.04
C ARG A 270 12.96 4.23 0.61
N TYR A 271 11.90 3.46 0.35
CA TYR A 271 11.73 2.74 -0.93
C TYR A 271 10.62 3.30 -1.81
N GLY A 272 9.90 4.34 -1.38
CA GLY A 272 8.78 4.90 -2.11
C GLY A 272 7.48 4.10 -1.96
N THR A 273 6.46 4.55 -2.68
CA THR A 273 5.11 3.94 -2.68
C THR A 273 4.97 2.93 -3.82
N MET A 274 3.77 2.35 -4.00
CA MET A 274 3.52 1.43 -5.11
C MET A 274 3.78 2.10 -6.47
N ARG A 275 3.50 3.41 -6.57
CA ARG A 275 3.82 4.24 -7.75
C ARG A 275 5.29 4.18 -8.15
N ASP A 276 6.19 4.05 -7.18
CA ASP A 276 7.63 4.11 -7.38
C ASP A 276 8.24 2.72 -7.62
N ASN A 277 7.54 1.67 -7.17
CA ASN A 277 7.99 0.28 -7.23
C ASN A 277 7.41 -0.52 -8.40
N VAL A 278 6.38 -0.02 -9.08
CA VAL A 278 5.85 -0.63 -10.32
C VAL A 278 6.60 -0.09 -11.53
N ILE A 279 7.08 -1.00 -12.39
CA ILE A 279 7.76 -0.69 -13.65
C ILE A 279 6.74 -0.67 -14.80
N SER A 280 5.89 -1.70 -14.89
CA SER A 280 4.90 -1.87 -15.96
C SER A 280 3.70 -2.67 -15.45
N LEU A 281 2.54 -2.45 -16.06
CA LEU A 281 1.32 -3.22 -15.86
C LEU A 281 0.85 -3.81 -17.20
N LYS A 282 0.15 -4.94 -17.16
CA LYS A 282 -0.86 -5.27 -18.17
C LYS A 282 -2.24 -5.09 -17.58
N VAL A 283 -3.11 -4.47 -18.36
CA VAL A 283 -4.45 -4.08 -17.93
C VAL A 283 -5.45 -4.45 -19.02
N VAL A 284 -6.56 -5.04 -18.61
CA VAL A 284 -7.73 -5.26 -19.45
C VAL A 284 -8.68 -4.08 -19.28
N PHE A 285 -8.89 -3.33 -20.36
CA PHE A 285 -9.82 -2.20 -20.37
C PHE A 285 -11.26 -2.65 -20.66
N ALA A 286 -12.23 -1.75 -20.48
CA ALA A 286 -13.66 -2.04 -20.63
C ALA A 286 -14.08 -2.59 -22.02
N ASN A 287 -13.28 -2.35 -23.06
CA ASN A 287 -13.48 -2.92 -24.39
C ASN A 287 -12.96 -4.36 -24.54
N GLY A 288 -12.25 -4.88 -23.54
CA GLY A 288 -11.60 -6.18 -23.52
C GLY A 288 -10.15 -6.16 -23.99
N ASP A 289 -9.60 -5.03 -24.45
CA ASP A 289 -8.23 -4.98 -24.95
C ASP A 289 -7.22 -5.15 -23.81
N ILE A 290 -6.20 -5.97 -24.06
CA ILE A 290 -5.07 -6.18 -23.17
C ILE A 290 -3.97 -5.17 -23.55
N VAL A 291 -3.69 -4.22 -22.66
CA VAL A 291 -2.71 -3.18 -22.91
C VAL A 291 -1.56 -3.28 -21.93
N LYS A 292 -0.34 -3.30 -22.46
CA LYS A 292 0.89 -3.16 -21.68
C LYS A 292 1.25 -1.68 -21.54
N THR A 293 1.36 -1.20 -20.31
CA THR A 293 1.48 0.25 -20.05
C THR A 293 2.88 0.81 -20.26
N ALA A 294 3.93 0.00 -20.10
CA ALA A 294 5.31 0.43 -20.29
C ALA A 294 6.21 -0.74 -20.73
N SER A 295 7.42 -0.42 -21.19
CA SER A 295 8.48 -1.43 -21.33
C SER A 295 9.19 -1.65 -19.99
N ARG A 296 10.05 -2.67 -19.90
CA ARG A 296 10.89 -2.92 -18.70
C ARG A 296 12.04 -1.91 -18.55
N ALA A 297 12.21 -0.99 -19.51
CA ALA A 297 13.29 -0.02 -19.49
C ALA A 297 13.14 0.95 -18.31
N ARG A 298 14.23 1.16 -17.56
CA ARG A 298 14.24 2.04 -16.38
C ARG A 298 13.95 3.51 -16.69
N LYS A 299 14.27 3.95 -17.92
CA LYS A 299 14.01 5.29 -18.43
C LYS A 299 13.30 5.16 -19.76
N SER A 300 12.19 5.87 -19.92
CA SER A 300 11.44 5.96 -21.16
C SER A 300 10.89 7.38 -21.30
N ALA A 301 10.92 7.90 -22.52
CA ALA A 301 10.25 9.14 -22.92
C ALA A 301 9.24 8.89 -24.06
N ALA A 302 8.79 7.64 -24.19
CA ALA A 302 7.88 7.20 -25.24
C ALA A 302 6.41 7.52 -24.88
N GLY A 303 6.06 8.81 -24.89
CA GLY A 303 4.69 9.27 -24.68
C GLY A 303 4.26 9.35 -23.20
N TYR A 304 2.95 9.21 -22.96
CA TYR A 304 2.36 9.33 -21.63
C TYR A 304 2.69 8.12 -20.74
N ASP A 305 2.85 8.39 -19.45
CA ASP A 305 3.02 7.34 -18.46
C ASP A 305 1.67 6.73 -18.07
N LEU A 306 1.24 5.75 -18.87
CA LEU A 306 -0.01 5.01 -18.63
C LEU A 306 0.05 4.15 -17.37
N THR A 307 1.25 3.73 -16.94
CA THR A 307 1.42 2.97 -15.70
C THR A 307 0.95 3.81 -14.52
N ARG A 308 1.39 5.06 -14.43
CA ARG A 308 0.99 6.00 -13.37
C ARG A 308 -0.46 6.45 -13.46
N LEU A 309 -1.10 6.35 -14.62
CA LEU A 309 -2.54 6.60 -14.78
C LEU A 309 -3.38 5.49 -14.14
N VAL A 310 -2.97 4.23 -14.29
CA VAL A 310 -3.72 3.08 -13.77
C VAL A 310 -3.47 2.85 -12.28
N ILE A 311 -2.27 3.16 -11.78
CA ILE A 311 -1.96 3.06 -10.35
C ILE A 311 -2.80 4.08 -9.56
N GLY A 312 -3.58 3.60 -8.59
CA GLY A 312 -4.53 4.46 -7.85
C GLY A 312 -5.89 4.60 -8.54
N SER A 313 -6.18 3.84 -9.59
CA SER A 313 -7.50 3.86 -10.25
C SER A 313 -8.59 3.10 -9.49
N GLU A 314 -8.24 2.37 -8.43
CA GLU A 314 -9.19 1.59 -7.60
C GLU A 314 -10.02 0.57 -8.41
N GLY A 315 -9.51 0.14 -9.57
CA GLY A 315 -10.22 -0.79 -10.46
C GLY A 315 -11.26 -0.14 -11.38
N THR A 316 -11.40 1.20 -11.35
CA THR A 316 -12.38 1.93 -12.17
C THR A 316 -11.98 2.07 -13.63
N LEU A 317 -10.68 2.02 -13.94
CA LEU A 317 -10.17 2.14 -15.31
C LEU A 317 -10.00 0.79 -16.02
N GLY A 318 -9.83 -0.30 -15.28
CA GLY A 318 -9.61 -1.63 -15.86
C GLY A 318 -9.12 -2.65 -14.84
N VAL A 319 -8.97 -3.89 -15.31
CA VAL A 319 -8.54 -5.04 -14.49
C VAL A 319 -7.05 -5.29 -14.71
N ILE A 320 -6.24 -5.20 -13.66
CA ILE A 320 -4.80 -5.45 -13.74
C ILE A 320 -4.55 -6.97 -13.79
N THR A 321 -3.82 -7.46 -14.79
CA THR A 321 -3.59 -8.90 -15.03
C THR A 321 -2.13 -9.34 -14.96
N GLU A 322 -1.19 -8.39 -14.96
CA GLU A 322 0.24 -8.64 -14.79
C GLU A 322 0.91 -7.40 -14.21
N VAL A 323 1.85 -7.60 -13.28
CA VAL A 323 2.60 -6.51 -12.65
C VAL A 323 4.09 -6.80 -12.73
N THR A 324 4.85 -5.85 -13.25
CA THR A 324 6.32 -5.87 -13.18
C THR A 324 6.78 -4.96 -12.04
N LEU A 325 7.45 -5.53 -11.04
CA LEU A 325 7.87 -4.85 -9.81
C LEU A 325 9.39 -4.71 -9.74
N ARG A 326 9.84 -3.59 -9.17
CA ARG A 326 11.22 -3.40 -8.73
C ARG A 326 11.45 -4.14 -7.41
N LEU A 327 12.59 -4.81 -7.31
CA LEU A 327 13.07 -5.47 -6.11
C LEU A 327 14.20 -4.69 -5.44
N GLN A 328 14.45 -5.03 -4.18
CA GLN A 328 15.55 -4.51 -3.38
C GLN A 328 16.35 -5.68 -2.80
N LYS A 329 17.62 -5.45 -2.46
CA LYS A 329 18.42 -6.44 -1.72
C LYS A 329 18.02 -6.45 -0.26
N ILE A 330 17.91 -7.65 0.32
CA ILE A 330 17.67 -7.79 1.76
C ILE A 330 18.80 -7.08 2.52
N PRO A 331 18.49 -6.14 3.44
CA PRO A 331 19.51 -5.43 4.21
C PRO A 331 20.36 -6.39 5.04
N GLN A 332 21.69 -6.25 4.98
CA GLN A 332 22.60 -7.05 5.81
C GLN A 332 22.49 -6.69 7.30
N PHE A 333 22.06 -5.45 7.60
CA PHE A 333 21.93 -4.93 8.96
C PHE A 333 20.67 -4.07 9.06
N SER A 334 19.90 -4.26 10.13
CA SER A 334 18.82 -3.39 10.57
C SER A 334 19.07 -2.95 12.01
N VAL A 335 18.76 -1.69 12.32
CA VAL A 335 18.91 -1.12 13.66
C VAL A 335 17.62 -0.39 13.99
N ASP A 336 16.94 -0.85 15.03
CA ASP A 336 15.71 -0.23 15.53
C ASP A 336 16.03 0.58 16.79
N ILE A 337 15.64 1.86 16.80
CA ILE A 337 15.89 2.78 17.92
C ILE A 337 14.54 3.27 18.44
N LEU A 338 14.27 3.01 19.72
CA LEU A 338 13.12 3.57 20.43
C LEU A 338 13.56 4.78 21.26
N THR A 339 12.99 5.95 20.98
CA THR A 339 13.26 7.18 21.71
C THR A 339 12.02 7.62 22.48
N LEU A 340 12.13 7.77 23.79
CA LEU A 340 11.07 8.35 24.62
C LEU A 340 11.17 9.87 24.59
N LEU A 341 10.09 10.53 24.19
CA LEU A 341 10.00 11.99 24.17
C LEU A 341 8.98 12.45 25.20
N TYR A 342 9.37 13.43 26.02
CA TYR A 342 8.54 13.98 27.09
C TYR A 342 7.36 14.84 26.58
N SER A 343 7.34 15.21 25.29
CA SER A 343 6.26 15.99 24.70
C SER A 343 6.12 15.71 23.19
N PHE A 344 4.88 15.51 22.74
CA PHE A 344 4.52 15.34 21.33
C PHE A 344 4.84 16.59 20.49
N LEU A 345 4.77 17.79 21.10
CA LEU A 345 5.02 19.06 20.42
C LEU A 345 6.49 19.21 20.00
N LEU A 346 7.42 18.72 20.84
CA LEU A 346 8.85 18.72 20.56
C LEU A 346 9.20 17.77 19.39
N LEU A 347 8.48 16.66 19.26
CA LEU A 347 8.65 15.71 18.16
C LEU A 347 8.22 16.32 16.81
N SER A 348 7.02 16.91 16.74
CA SER A 348 6.43 17.38 15.48
C SER A 348 7.08 18.64 14.92
N VAL A 349 7.50 19.57 15.77
CA VAL A 349 8.01 20.88 15.34
C VAL A 349 9.53 20.90 15.21
N ALA A 350 10.26 20.27 16.13
CA ALA A 350 11.71 20.43 16.21
C ALA A 350 12.52 19.25 15.67
N ILE A 351 12.00 18.02 15.78
CA ILE A 351 12.77 16.80 15.50
C ILE A 351 12.44 16.23 14.12
N LEU A 352 11.17 16.04 13.79
CA LEU A 352 10.76 15.41 12.52
C LEU A 352 11.22 16.20 11.27
N PRO A 353 11.02 17.52 11.14
CA PRO A 353 11.40 18.25 9.93
C PRO A 353 12.89 18.15 9.56
N PRO A 354 13.86 18.35 10.48
CA PRO A 354 15.28 18.19 10.16
C PRO A 354 15.66 16.73 9.88
N LEU A 355 15.03 15.75 10.55
CA LEU A 355 15.28 14.32 10.27
C LEU A 355 14.85 13.90 8.86
N PHE A 356 13.69 14.36 8.39
CA PHE A 356 13.27 14.13 7.01
C PHE A 356 14.21 14.79 6.00
N THR A 357 14.73 15.97 6.34
CA THR A 357 15.70 16.68 5.51
C THR A 357 17.02 15.91 5.43
N LEU A 358 17.57 15.48 6.57
CA LEU A 358 18.80 14.68 6.66
C LEU A 358 18.69 13.33 5.95
N SER A 359 17.54 12.65 6.08
CA SER A 359 17.28 11.37 5.40
C SER A 359 17.35 11.51 3.88
N ARG A 360 16.81 12.59 3.29
CA ARG A 360 16.90 12.84 1.84
C ARG A 360 18.33 13.10 1.36
N TYR A 361 19.18 13.74 2.17
CA TYR A 361 20.57 14.03 1.78
C TYR A 361 21.46 12.79 1.77
N HIS A 362 21.28 11.85 2.72
CA HIS A 362 22.14 10.66 2.78
C HIS A 362 21.76 9.56 1.78
N ILE A 363 20.50 9.49 1.37
CA ILE A 363 20.05 8.53 0.35
C ILE A 363 20.62 8.88 -1.05
N GLY A 364 20.97 10.15 -1.30
CA GLY A 364 21.58 10.60 -2.55
C GLY A 364 23.09 10.40 -2.67
N SER A 365 23.81 10.07 -1.58
CA SER A 365 25.29 10.00 -1.60
C SER A 365 25.87 8.57 -1.57
N LEU A 366 25.02 7.54 -1.68
CA LEU A 366 25.39 6.13 -1.59
C LEU A 366 24.99 5.31 -2.83
N SER A 367 24.68 5.96 -3.96
CA SER A 367 24.41 5.30 -5.25
C SER A 367 25.65 5.18 -6.12
#